data_AF-R9J4G7-F1
#
_entry.id   AF-R9J4G7-F1
#
_cell.length_a   1.000
_cell.length_b   1.000
_cell.length_c   1.000
_cell.angle_alpha   90.00
_cell.angle_beta   90.00
_cell.angle_gamma   90.00
#
_symmetry.space_group_name_H-M   'P 1'
#
loop_
_entity.id
_entity.type
_entity.pdbx_description
1 polymer ?
#
loop_
_entity_poly.entity_id
_entity_poly.type
_entity_poly.pdbx_seq_one_letter_code
_entity_poly.pdbx_strand_id
1 'polypeptide(L)'
;MKICFRQTIYNHQTVSEKELQKNNILADLDKTRRALEDAYAGFDSVTDPDLIDCYIYEVNSVLKRYKFLLEQAAKINLLPEEKLNPESPINALIG
;
A
#
# COMPACT_ATOMS: atom_id res chain seq x y z
N MET A 1 3.72 -51.82 25.96
CA MET A 1 3.13 -50.47 26.01
C MET A 1 3.13 -49.89 24.60
N LYS A 2 1.96 -49.64 24.01
CA LYS A 2 1.88 -48.97 22.69
C LYS A 2 1.80 -47.47 22.94
N ILE A 3 2.92 -46.80 22.71
CA ILE A 3 3.01 -45.34 22.75
C ILE A 3 2.33 -44.82 21.48
N CYS A 4 1.07 -44.42 21.61
CA CYS A 4 0.38 -43.65 20.58
C CYS A 4 0.92 -42.23 20.56
N PHE A 5 1.80 -41.94 19.60
CA PHE A 5 2.08 -40.57 19.19
C PHE A 5 0.80 -40.02 18.55
N ARG A 6 0.03 -39.22 19.29
CA ARG A 6 -1.00 -38.36 18.69
C ARG A 6 -0.26 -37.38 17.78
N GLN A 7 -0.35 -37.57 16.46
CA GLN A 7 -0.28 -36.42 15.57
C GLN A 7 -1.42 -35.50 15.99
N THR A 8 -1.09 -34.46 16.77
CA THR A 8 -1.92 -33.28 16.85
C THR A 8 -1.91 -32.69 15.45
N ILE A 9 -2.97 -32.98 14.71
CA ILE A 9 -3.37 -32.19 13.55
C ILE A 9 -3.71 -30.81 14.09
N TYR A 10 -2.68 -29.99 14.35
CA TYR A 10 -2.86 -28.56 14.31
C TYR A 10 -3.17 -28.27 12.85
N ASN A 11 -4.45 -28.06 12.59
CA ASN A 11 -4.91 -27.17 11.54
C ASN A 11 -4.24 -25.80 11.76
N HIS A 12 -2.94 -25.68 11.52
CA HIS A 12 -2.43 -24.44 11.02
C HIS A 12 -2.81 -24.47 9.54
N GLN A 13 -4.07 -24.10 9.28
CA GLN A 13 -4.47 -23.62 7.97
C GLN A 13 -3.40 -22.62 7.57
N THR A 14 -2.52 -23.07 6.69
CA THR A 14 -1.62 -22.20 5.97
C THR A 14 -2.55 -21.24 5.25
N VAL A 15 -2.70 -20.04 5.81
CA VAL A 15 -3.15 -18.89 5.03
C VAL A 15 -2.34 -18.99 3.75
N SER A 16 -3.02 -19.30 2.64
CA SER A 16 -2.35 -19.51 1.36
C SER A 16 -1.42 -18.32 1.14
N GLU A 17 -0.18 -18.56 0.72
CA GLU A 17 0.84 -17.50 0.55
C GLU A 17 0.28 -16.28 -0.22
N LYS A 18 -0.65 -16.55 -1.15
CA LYS A 18 -1.42 -15.53 -1.89
C LYS A 18 -2.28 -14.62 -1.01
N GLU A 19 -2.99 -15.15 -0.03
CA GLU A 19 -3.81 -14.36 0.91
C GLU A 19 -2.94 -13.53 1.85
N LEU A 20 -1.78 -14.05 2.27
CA LEU A 20 -0.82 -13.26 3.04
C LEU A 20 -0.26 -12.10 2.21
N GLN A 21 0.12 -12.37 0.96
CA GLN A 21 0.61 -11.35 0.04
C GLN A 21 -0.45 -10.26 -0.23
N LYS A 22 -1.71 -10.67 -0.41
CA LYS A 22 -2.86 -9.77 -0.53
C LYS A 22 -3.02 -8.87 0.69
N ASN A 23 -3.02 -9.45 1.89
CA ASN A 23 -3.16 -8.70 3.13
C ASN A 23 -1.99 -7.72 3.35
N ASN A 24 -0.77 -8.11 2.99
CA ASN A 24 0.40 -7.23 3.06
C ASN A 24 0.26 -6.02 2.14
N ILE A 25 -0.18 -6.21 0.89
CA ILE A 25 -0.35 -5.11 -0.06
C ILE A 25 -1.46 -4.16 0.38
N LEU A 26 -2.57 -4.67 0.91
CA LEU A 26 -3.62 -3.83 1.47
C LEU A 26 -3.12 -3.02 2.67
N ALA A 27 -2.39 -3.65 3.59
CA ALA A 27 -1.81 -2.96 4.73
C ALA A 27 -0.80 -1.88 4.31
N ASP A 28 -0.01 -2.15 3.27
CA ASP A 28 0.94 -1.18 2.74
C ASP A 28 0.27 -0.04 1.98
N LEU A 29 -0.84 -0.30 1.28
CA LEU A 29 -1.68 0.76 0.67
C LEU A 29 -2.25 1.68 1.74
N ASP A 30 -2.80 1.14 2.82
CA ASP A 30 -3.35 1.94 3.92
C ASP A 30 -2.28 2.79 4.61
N LYS A 31 -1.09 2.22 4.86
CA LYS A 31 0.06 2.99 5.39
C LYS A 31 0.47 4.10 4.43
N THR A 32 0.54 3.80 3.14
CA THR A 32 0.94 4.77 2.12
C THR A 32 -0.08 5.91 2.00
N ARG A 33 -1.38 5.60 2.10
CA ARG A 33 -2.44 6.62 2.12
C ARG A 33 -2.31 7.55 3.34
N ARG A 34 -2.08 7.00 4.53
CA ARG A 34 -1.87 7.81 5.75
C ARG A 34 -0.63 8.70 5.63
N ALA A 35 0.48 8.15 5.14
CA ALA A 35 1.69 8.93 4.91
C ALA A 35 1.46 10.07 3.90
N LEU A 36 0.63 9.84 2.88
CA LEU A 36 0.26 10.87 1.92
C LEU A 36 -0.58 11.97 2.58
N GLU A 37 -1.56 11.60 3.40
CA GLU A 37 -2.39 12.54 4.17
C GLU A 37 -1.52 13.37 5.14
N ASP A 38 -0.58 12.74 5.83
CA ASP A 38 0.35 13.40 6.75
C ASP A 38 1.26 14.39 5.99
N ALA A 39 1.80 13.99 4.83
CA ALA A 39 2.63 14.85 4.01
C ALA A 39 1.85 16.05 3.45
N TYR A 40 0.60 15.86 3.01
CA TYR A 40 -0.27 16.96 2.58
C TYR A 40 -0.61 17.90 3.75
N ALA A 41 -0.92 17.37 4.93
CA ALA A 41 -1.20 18.19 6.11
C ALA A 41 0.03 19.02 6.53
N GLY A 42 1.23 18.44 6.43
CA GLY A 42 2.49 19.14 6.64
C GLY A 42 2.69 20.27 5.62
N PHE A 43 2.53 19.95 4.33
CA PHE A 43 2.67 20.90 3.22
C PHE A 43 1.73 22.11 3.34
N ASP A 44 0.46 21.91 3.72
CA ASP A 44 -0.51 23.00 3.86
C ASP A 44 -0.16 23.98 4.99
N SER A 45 0.57 23.51 6.01
CA SER A 45 0.91 24.30 7.20
C SER A 45 2.25 25.01 7.13
N VAL A 46 3.11 24.65 6.16
CA VAL A 46 4.51 25.07 6.13
C VAL A 46 4.70 26.34 5.30
N THR A 47 5.57 27.24 5.75
CA THR A 47 5.90 28.50 5.05
C THR A 47 7.40 28.62 4.76
N ASP A 48 8.20 27.72 5.31
CA ASP A 48 9.64 27.67 5.09
C ASP A 48 9.93 27.09 3.68
N PRO A 49 10.66 27.80 2.82
CA PRO A 49 10.94 27.36 1.45
C PRO A 49 11.73 26.05 1.36
N ASP A 50 12.67 25.79 2.27
CA ASP A 50 13.44 24.54 2.25
C ASP A 50 12.56 23.35 2.66
N LEU A 51 11.61 23.57 3.58
CA LEU A 51 10.64 22.54 3.97
C LEU A 51 9.56 22.32 2.92
N ILE A 52 9.15 23.37 2.18
CA ILE A 52 8.23 23.25 1.04
C ILE A 52 8.81 22.25 0.03
N ASP A 53 10.07 22.40 -0.36
CA ASP A 53 10.74 21.47 -1.29
C ASP A 53 10.84 20.05 -0.74
N CYS A 54 11.10 19.90 0.56
CA CYS A 54 11.12 18.62 1.24
C CYS A 54 9.75 17.91 1.13
N TYR A 55 8.65 18.62 1.39
CA TYR A 55 7.31 18.07 1.28
C TYR A 55 6.89 17.79 -0.16
N ILE A 56 7.30 18.61 -1.14
CA ILE A 56 7.09 18.31 -2.57
C ILE A 56 7.75 16.99 -2.93
N TYR A 57 9.00 16.78 -2.49
CA TYR A 57 9.70 15.52 -2.72
C TYR A 57 9.00 14.35 -2.00
N GLU A 58 8.59 14.55 -0.75
CA GLU A 58 7.91 13.55 0.06
C GLU A 58 6.60 13.09 -0.61
N VAL A 59 5.70 14.02 -0.93
CA VAL A 59 4.43 13.73 -1.62
C VAL A 59 4.69 12.97 -2.92
N ASN A 60 5.64 13.41 -3.74
CA ASN A 60 6.00 12.71 -4.98
C ASN A 60 6.52 11.29 -4.74
N SER A 61 7.34 11.09 -3.70
CA SER A 61 7.87 9.78 -3.34
C SER A 61 6.77 8.83 -2.88
N VAL A 62 5.83 9.32 -2.07
CA VAL A 62 4.69 8.55 -1.54
C VAL A 62 3.72 8.22 -2.67
N LEU A 63 3.44 9.14 -3.59
CA LEU A 63 2.61 8.88 -4.78
C LEU A 63 3.22 7.80 -5.69
N LYS A 64 4.55 7.83 -5.92
CA LYS A 64 5.24 6.77 -6.66
C LYS A 64 5.09 5.41 -5.99
N ARG A 65 5.25 5.35 -4.66
CA ARG A 65 5.02 4.13 -3.88
C ARG A 65 3.57 3.66 -3.99
N TYR A 66 2.61 4.57 -3.89
CA TYR A 66 1.18 4.27 -3.98
C TYR A 66 0.83 3.67 -5.34
N LYS A 67 1.31 4.28 -6.44
CA LYS A 67 1.14 3.77 -7.80
C LYS A 67 1.73 2.36 -7.95
N PHE A 68 2.95 2.14 -7.47
CA PHE A 68 3.57 0.82 -7.51
C PHE A 68 2.75 -0.25 -6.75
N LEU A 69 2.23 0.10 -5.57
CA LEU A 69 1.38 -0.81 -4.79
C LEU A 69 0.05 -1.12 -5.49
N LEU A 70 -0.55 -0.15 -6.18
CA LEU A 70 -1.75 -0.37 -7.00
C LEU A 70 -1.46 -1.31 -8.18
N GLU A 71 -0.33 -1.14 -8.87
CA GLU A 71 0.10 -2.05 -9.93
C GLU A 71 0.35 -3.47 -9.41
N GLN A 72 0.92 -3.61 -8.20
CA GLN A 72 1.06 -4.91 -7.56
C GLN A 72 -0.28 -5.53 -7.17
N ALA A 73 -1.22 -4.73 -6.65
CA ALA A 73 -2.57 -5.19 -6.32
C ALA A 73 -3.33 -5.67 -7.57
N ALA A 74 -3.22 -4.94 -8.68
CA ALA A 74 -3.82 -5.32 -9.97
C ALA A 74 -3.29 -6.67 -10.47
N LYS A 75 -1.96 -6.88 -10.41
CA LYS A 75 -1.33 -8.17 -10.80
C LYS A 75 -1.83 -9.38 -9.99
N ILE A 76 -2.32 -9.15 -8.78
CA ILE A 76 -2.83 -10.21 -7.88
C ILE A 76 -4.36 -10.33 -7.99
N ASN A 77 -5.00 -9.65 -8.96
CA ASN A 77 -6.46 -9.55 -9.12
C ASN A 77 -7.18 -9.04 -7.86
N LEU A 78 -6.55 -8.17 -7.06
CA LEU A 78 -7.23 -7.53 -5.91
C LEU A 78 -8.25 -6.48 -6.34
N LEU A 79 -8.06 -5.88 -7.51
CA LEU A 79 -8.87 -4.79 -8.03
C LEU A 79 -9.50 -5.25 -9.35
N PRO A 80 -10.82 -5.10 -9.53
CA PRO A 80 -11.39 -5.07 -10.86
C PRO A 80 -10.67 -3.97 -11.64
N GLU A 81 -10.31 -4.25 -12.90
CA GLU A 81 -9.57 -3.42 -13.88
C GLU A 81 -10.18 -2.01 -14.16
N GLU A 82 -11.03 -1.48 -13.27
CA GLU A 82 -11.89 -0.31 -13.50
C GLU A 82 -11.39 0.96 -12.80
N LYS A 83 -10.30 0.90 -12.00
CA LYS A 83 -9.77 2.03 -11.21
C LYS A 83 -8.44 2.61 -11.70
N LEU A 84 -7.94 2.20 -12.87
CA LEU A 84 -6.82 2.84 -13.56
C LEU A 84 -7.33 3.74 -14.68
N ASN A 85 -8.29 4.62 -14.39
CA ASN A 85 -8.76 5.60 -15.38
C ASN A 85 -7.70 6.73 -15.47
N PRO A 86 -7.19 7.08 -16.67
CA PRO A 86 -6.19 8.14 -16.85
C PRO A 86 -6.63 9.53 -16.35
N GLU A 87 -7.91 9.73 -16.05
CA GLU A 87 -8.52 10.98 -15.58
C GLU A 87 -8.49 11.18 -14.05
N SER A 88 -7.76 10.35 -13.28
CA SER A 88 -7.59 10.59 -11.85
C SER A 88 -6.85 11.93 -11.63
N PRO A 89 -7.31 12.80 -10.72
CA PRO A 89 -6.66 14.10 -10.42
C PRO A 89 -5.15 13.98 -10.14
N ILE A 90 -4.70 12.80 -9.73
CA ILE A 90 -3.30 12.43 -9.50
C ILE A 90 -2.45 12.62 -10.78
N ASN A 91 -2.98 12.36 -11.98
CA ASN A 91 -2.24 12.55 -13.23
C ASN A 91 -2.18 14.02 -13.68
N ALA A 92 -3.15 14.84 -13.28
CA ALA A 92 -3.19 16.27 -13.59
C ALA A 92 -2.16 17.10 -12.79
N LEU A 93 -1.65 16.54 -11.68
CA LEU A 93 -0.63 17.18 -10.83
C LEU A 93 0.81 16.91 -11.29
N ILE A 94 1.00 16.13 -12.37
CA ILE A 94 2.32 15.69 -12.88
C ILE A 94 2.51 16.10 -14.36
N GLY A 95 1.93 17.25 -14.75
CA GLY A 95 2.19 17.88 -16.06
C GLY A 95 3.47 18.68 -16.06
#